data_AF-A0A847G9F3-F1
#
_entry.id   AF-A0A847G9F3-F1
#
_cell.length_a   1.000
_cell.length_b   1.000
_cell.length_c   1.000
_cell.angle_alpha   90.00
_cell.angle_beta   90.00
_cell.angle_gamma   90.00
#
_symmetry.space_group_name_H-M   'P 1'
#
loop_
_entity.id
_entity.type
_entity.pdbx_description
1 polymer ?
#
loop_
_entity_poly.entity_id
_entity_poly.type
_entity_poly.pdbx_seq_one_letter_code
_entity_poly.pdbx_strand_id
1 'polypeptide(L)'
;RFNLGILRRISKACVPTFITFAEDMSYNHGSMISGGHFDEFIAPYYRQIIPVIQELGIIPIVDTDGDVTELAPWLLDVGVQGILPLERQAGVDGMRLRRQFPNLRMIGHYDKMVMGNGPDAMRAEFERLLPLMRGGGFIPSVDHQTPPHVSLDQYRDYLALLREYARLAVS
;
A
#
# COMPACT_ATOMS: atom_id res chain seq x y z
N ARG A 1 5.09 7.92 -23.73
CA ARG A 1 3.92 8.52 -24.46
C ARG A 1 2.61 7.76 -24.22
N PHE A 2 2.60 6.42 -24.19
CA PHE A 2 1.40 5.60 -23.99
C PHE A 2 0.65 5.90 -22.67
N ASN A 3 1.32 5.77 -21.51
CA ASN A 3 0.69 5.99 -20.20
C ASN A 3 0.11 7.41 -20.03
N LEU A 4 0.83 8.44 -20.48
CA LEU A 4 0.31 9.82 -20.50
C LEU A 4 -0.94 9.97 -21.36
N GLY A 5 -1.02 9.24 -22.49
CA GLY A 5 -2.21 9.20 -23.34
C GLY A 5 -3.41 8.57 -22.63
N ILE A 6 -3.18 7.53 -21.83
CA ILE A 6 -4.21 6.90 -21.00
C ILE A 6 -4.71 7.89 -19.94
N LEU A 7 -3.82 8.52 -19.18
CA LEU A 7 -4.18 9.49 -18.15
C LEU A 7 -5.07 10.62 -18.70
N ARG A 8 -4.73 11.16 -19.89
CA ARG A 8 -5.54 12.19 -20.58
C ARG A 8 -6.90 11.71 -21.06
N ARG A 9 -7.07 10.40 -21.28
CA ARG A 9 -8.37 9.82 -21.65
C ARG A 9 -9.22 9.60 -20.41
N ILE A 10 -8.62 9.04 -19.35
CA ILE A 10 -9.28 8.83 -18.06
C ILE A 10 -9.77 10.17 -17.49
N SER A 11 -8.92 11.22 -17.52
CA SER A 11 -9.25 12.53 -16.95
C SER A 11 -10.46 13.22 -17.59
N LYS A 12 -10.88 12.80 -18.79
CA LYS A 12 -12.11 13.30 -19.44
C LYS A 12 -13.38 12.64 -18.90
N ALA A 13 -13.25 11.46 -18.30
CA ALA A 13 -14.37 10.71 -17.73
C ALA A 13 -14.44 10.86 -16.21
N CYS A 14 -13.30 10.81 -15.52
CA CYS A 14 -13.21 11.00 -14.08
C CYS A 14 -11.79 11.37 -13.62
N VAL A 15 -11.66 11.83 -12.39
CA VAL A 15 -10.39 11.98 -11.69
C VAL A 15 -10.32 10.90 -10.60
N PRO A 16 -9.47 9.87 -10.75
CA PRO A 16 -9.29 8.84 -9.73
C PRO A 16 -8.72 9.42 -8.43
N THR A 17 -9.11 8.90 -7.28
CA THR A 17 -8.52 9.26 -5.99
C THR A 17 -7.03 8.91 -5.93
N PHE A 18 -6.67 7.73 -6.45
CA PHE A 18 -5.30 7.27 -6.59
C PHE A 18 -5.16 6.39 -7.83
N ILE A 19 -3.93 6.17 -8.26
CA ILE A 19 -3.57 5.14 -9.25
C ILE A 19 -2.43 4.30 -8.72
N THR A 20 -2.29 3.09 -9.26
CA THR A 20 -1.21 2.18 -8.91
C THR A 20 -0.29 1.94 -10.10
N PHE A 21 1.01 1.86 -9.84
CA PHE A 21 2.00 1.30 -10.74
C PHE A 21 2.29 -0.13 -10.30
N ALA A 22 1.97 -1.11 -11.14
CA ALA A 22 2.28 -2.51 -10.89
C ALA A 22 3.76 -2.77 -11.18
N GLU A 23 4.60 -2.76 -10.13
CA GLU A 23 6.05 -2.89 -10.24
C GLU A 23 6.63 -3.64 -9.03
N ASP A 24 6.74 -4.95 -9.13
CA ASP A 24 7.43 -5.77 -8.13
C ASP A 24 8.94 -5.47 -8.14
N MET A 25 9.37 -4.63 -7.19
CA MET A 25 10.77 -4.21 -7.04
C MET A 25 11.42 -4.78 -5.79
N SER A 26 10.65 -5.39 -4.89
CA SER A 26 11.13 -6.02 -3.66
C SER A 26 10.60 -7.44 -3.47
N TYR A 27 11.19 -8.12 -2.49
CA TYR A 27 10.78 -9.43 -2.00
C TYR A 27 11.00 -9.47 -0.48
N ASN A 28 10.79 -10.62 0.17
CA ASN A 28 10.85 -10.75 1.64
C ASN A 28 12.17 -10.32 2.31
N HIS A 29 13.25 -10.09 1.56
CA HIS A 29 14.54 -9.64 2.10
C HIS A 29 15.00 -8.29 1.56
N GLY A 30 14.08 -7.48 1.03
CA GLY A 30 14.36 -6.11 0.59
C GLY A 30 14.28 -5.95 -0.93
N SER A 31 15.00 -4.95 -1.44
CA SER A 31 14.98 -4.60 -2.86
C SER A 31 15.65 -5.67 -3.75
N MET A 32 15.06 -5.95 -4.91
CA MET A 32 15.65 -6.78 -5.96
C MET A 32 16.62 -6.00 -6.86
N ILE A 33 16.59 -4.67 -6.80
CA ILE A 33 17.46 -3.78 -7.56
C ILE A 33 18.27 -2.87 -6.64
N SER A 34 19.44 -2.44 -7.10
CA SER A 34 20.20 -1.40 -6.40
C SER A 34 19.58 -0.02 -6.63
N GLY A 35 19.87 0.93 -5.75
CA GLY A 35 19.48 2.33 -5.95
C GLY A 35 20.04 2.91 -7.26
N GLY A 36 21.25 2.50 -7.66
CA GLY A 36 21.83 2.89 -8.95
C GLY A 36 21.03 2.38 -10.15
N HIS A 37 20.56 1.13 -10.12
CA HIS A 37 19.66 0.61 -11.17
C HIS A 37 18.31 1.31 -11.16
N PHE A 38 17.77 1.64 -9.98
CA PHE A 38 16.55 2.43 -9.88
C PHE A 38 16.73 3.81 -10.54
N ASP A 39 17.82 4.51 -10.23
CA ASP A 39 18.12 5.84 -10.77
C ASP A 39 18.34 5.82 -12.29
N GLU A 40 19.00 4.79 -12.81
CA GLU A 40 19.29 4.66 -14.24
C GLU A 40 18.07 4.25 -15.05
N PHE A 41 17.32 3.25 -14.58
CA PHE A 41 16.32 2.55 -15.40
C PHE A 41 14.87 2.86 -15.04
N ILE A 42 14.59 3.31 -13.82
CA ILE A 42 13.21 3.43 -13.30
C ILE A 42 12.83 4.89 -13.05
N ALA A 43 13.62 5.59 -12.23
CA ALA A 43 13.38 6.97 -11.84
C ALA A 43 13.14 7.96 -13.00
N PRO A 44 13.84 7.87 -14.16
CA PRO A 44 13.62 8.80 -15.26
C PRO A 44 12.19 8.77 -15.82
N TYR A 45 11.50 7.63 -15.72
CA TYR A 45 10.13 7.47 -16.21
C TYR A 45 9.10 7.95 -15.18
N TYR A 46 9.33 7.67 -13.89
CA TYR A 46 8.53 8.25 -12.82
C TYR A 46 8.54 9.77 -12.85
N ARG A 47 9.73 10.37 -13.01
CA ARG A 47 9.91 11.83 -13.11
C ARG A 47 9.19 12.45 -14.34
N GLN A 48 8.84 11.67 -15.36
CA GLN A 48 8.03 12.14 -16.48
C GLN A 48 6.52 12.05 -16.21
N ILE A 49 6.06 11.03 -15.49
CA ILE A 49 4.63 10.73 -15.37
C ILE A 49 4.00 11.26 -14.09
N ILE A 50 4.71 11.20 -12.97
CA ILE A 50 4.19 11.62 -11.66
C ILE A 50 3.76 13.08 -11.63
N PRO A 51 4.52 14.04 -12.19
CA PRO A 51 4.08 15.44 -12.18
C PRO A 51 2.69 15.63 -12.81
N VAL A 52 2.40 14.91 -13.90
CA VAL A 52 1.10 14.96 -14.58
C VAL A 52 -0.01 14.33 -13.73
N ILE A 53 0.30 13.24 -13.02
CA ILE A 53 -0.64 12.57 -12.10
C ILE A 53 -0.99 13.51 -10.94
N GLN A 54 0.03 14.14 -10.36
CA GLN A 54 -0.14 15.07 -9.25
C GLN A 54 -0.85 16.37 -9.66
N GLU A 55 -0.61 16.89 -10.87
CA GLU A 55 -1.33 18.05 -11.42
C GLU A 55 -2.84 17.77 -11.55
N LEU A 56 -3.21 16.53 -11.84
CA LEU A 56 -4.61 16.08 -11.87
C LEU A 56 -5.20 15.86 -10.47
N GLY A 57 -4.43 16.02 -9.39
CA GLY A 57 -4.87 15.76 -8.01
C GLY A 57 -4.98 14.29 -7.65
N ILE A 58 -4.33 13.41 -8.43
CA ILE A 58 -4.36 11.95 -8.24
C ILE A 58 -3.17 11.54 -7.36
N ILE A 59 -3.37 10.61 -6.43
CA ILE A 59 -2.30 10.08 -5.58
C ILE A 59 -1.56 8.94 -6.31
N PRO A 60 -0.24 9.05 -6.58
CA PRO A 60 0.55 7.95 -7.14
C PRO A 60 0.94 6.96 -6.05
N ILE A 61 0.58 5.69 -6.23
CA ILE A 61 0.96 4.57 -5.36
C ILE A 61 1.72 3.54 -6.20
N VAL A 62 2.72 2.90 -5.61
CA VAL A 62 3.41 1.74 -6.22
C VAL A 62 2.89 0.47 -5.58
N ASP A 63 2.57 -0.49 -6.42
CA ASP A 63 2.23 -1.87 -6.08
C ASP A 63 3.53 -2.70 -6.18
N THR A 64 4.14 -2.99 -5.03
CA THR A 64 5.39 -3.76 -4.89
C THR A 64 5.34 -4.63 -3.64
N ASP A 65 5.45 -5.93 -3.85
CA ASP A 65 5.47 -6.95 -2.80
C ASP A 65 6.76 -6.92 -1.96
N GLY A 66 6.76 -7.57 -0.79
CA GLY A 66 7.93 -7.81 0.04
C GLY A 66 8.30 -6.70 1.03
N ASP A 67 9.59 -6.63 1.39
CA ASP A 67 10.13 -5.61 2.28
C ASP A 67 10.52 -4.35 1.50
N VAL A 68 9.65 -3.35 1.59
CA VAL A 68 9.76 -2.07 0.87
C VAL A 68 10.63 -1.04 1.59
N THR A 69 11.22 -1.37 2.73
CA THR A 69 11.91 -0.40 3.61
C THR A 69 13.05 0.32 2.89
N GLU A 70 13.82 -0.40 2.06
CA GLU A 70 14.92 0.19 1.27
C GLU A 70 14.42 1.01 0.07
N LEU A 71 13.30 0.60 -0.54
CA LEU A 71 12.70 1.25 -1.71
C LEU A 71 11.96 2.54 -1.36
N ALA A 72 11.33 2.60 -0.19
CA ALA A 72 10.51 3.72 0.26
C ALA A 72 11.16 5.10 0.03
N PRO A 73 12.42 5.37 0.43
CA PRO A 73 13.05 6.66 0.18
C PRO A 73 13.24 6.97 -1.32
N TRP A 74 13.53 5.97 -2.17
CA TRP A 74 13.73 6.18 -3.61
C TRP A 74 12.42 6.50 -4.32
N LEU A 75 11.35 5.80 -3.94
CA LEU A 75 10.00 6.06 -4.42
C LEU A 75 9.52 7.47 -4.03
N LEU A 76 9.74 7.86 -2.79
CA LEU A 76 9.40 9.20 -2.31
C LEU A 76 10.18 10.29 -3.06
N ASP A 77 11.45 10.07 -3.39
CA ASP A 77 12.27 11.03 -4.17
C ASP A 77 11.67 11.35 -5.55
N VAL A 78 11.11 10.35 -6.23
CA VAL A 78 10.49 10.54 -7.54
C VAL A 78 9.03 11.01 -7.46
N GLY A 79 8.52 11.24 -6.24
CA GLY A 79 7.20 11.80 -5.97
C GLY A 79 6.08 10.76 -5.83
N VAL A 80 6.40 9.47 -5.70
CA VAL A 80 5.43 8.48 -5.25
C VAL A 80 4.97 8.85 -3.85
N GLN A 81 3.69 8.66 -3.55
CA GLN A 81 3.14 9.08 -2.27
C GLN A 81 2.64 7.91 -1.43
N GLY A 82 2.59 6.70 -1.97
CA GLY A 82 2.25 5.52 -1.18
C GLY A 82 2.71 4.20 -1.78
N ILE A 83 2.57 3.16 -0.98
CA ILE A 83 2.96 1.79 -1.31
C ILE A 83 1.81 0.84 -0.95
N LEU A 84 1.60 -0.16 -1.80
CA LEU A 84 0.79 -1.32 -1.51
C LEU A 84 1.43 -2.57 -2.16
N PRO A 85 1.02 -3.77 -1.77
CA PRO A 85 0.54 -4.03 -0.43
C PRO A 85 1.68 -3.87 0.60
N LEU A 86 1.34 -3.48 1.82
CA LEU A 86 2.28 -3.55 2.93
C LEU A 86 2.29 -4.98 3.49
N GLU A 87 3.24 -5.81 3.09
CA GLU A 87 3.22 -7.23 3.44
C GLU A 87 3.63 -7.53 4.88
N ARG A 88 2.71 -8.11 5.66
CA ARG A 88 3.01 -8.48 7.05
C ARG A 88 3.95 -9.67 7.09
N GLN A 89 3.79 -10.61 6.17
CA GLN A 89 4.59 -11.84 6.12
C GLN A 89 6.03 -11.61 5.65
N ALA A 90 6.30 -10.49 4.99
CA ALA A 90 7.66 -10.05 4.64
C ALA A 90 8.44 -9.44 5.83
N GLY A 91 7.85 -9.40 7.03
CA GLY A 91 8.50 -8.85 8.22
C GLY A 91 8.49 -7.32 8.31
N VAL A 92 7.77 -6.66 7.41
CA VAL A 92 7.67 -5.19 7.40
C VAL A 92 6.99 -4.70 8.68
N ASP A 93 7.46 -3.57 9.20
CA ASP A 93 6.87 -2.88 10.34
C ASP A 93 6.30 -1.53 9.86
N GLY A 94 4.97 -1.47 9.71
CA GLY A 94 4.28 -0.25 9.27
C GLY A 94 4.43 0.93 10.24
N MET A 95 4.59 0.68 11.55
CA MET A 95 4.85 1.74 12.52
C MET A 95 6.27 2.28 12.42
N ARG A 96 7.25 1.41 12.15
CA ARG A 96 8.63 1.82 11.83
C ARG A 96 8.64 2.69 10.58
N LEU A 97 7.98 2.27 9.50
CA LEU A 97 7.86 3.06 8.27
C LEU A 97 7.16 4.38 8.51
N ARG A 98 6.06 4.42 9.26
CA ARG A 98 5.39 5.69 9.62
C ARG A 98 6.32 6.64 10.37
N ARG A 99 7.16 6.14 11.29
CA ARG A 99 8.13 6.98 12.02
C ARG A 99 9.23 7.52 11.10
N GLN A 100 9.72 6.70 10.17
CA GLN A 100 10.78 7.10 9.22
C GLN A 100 10.24 8.02 8.12
N PHE A 101 9.01 7.77 7.66
CA PHE A 101 8.35 8.46 6.56
C PHE A 101 6.95 8.92 7.00
N PRO A 102 6.83 10.03 7.76
CA PRO A 102 5.57 10.47 8.36
C PRO A 102 4.42 10.70 7.38
N ASN A 103 4.73 10.97 6.10
CA ASN A 103 3.73 11.24 5.07
C ASN A 103 3.50 10.06 4.09
N LEU A 104 4.24 8.96 4.23
CA LEU A 104 4.08 7.79 3.35
C LEU A 104 2.68 7.21 3.50
N ARG A 105 1.95 7.07 2.39
CA ARG A 105 0.64 6.40 2.41
C ARG A 105 0.84 4.90 2.26
N MET A 106 0.07 4.11 2.99
CA MET A 106 0.23 2.66 3.02
C MET A 106 -1.13 1.98 2.89
N ILE A 107 -1.21 0.91 2.12
CA ILE A 107 -2.40 0.06 2.01
C ILE A 107 -1.98 -1.39 2.26
N GLY A 108 -2.71 -2.13 3.09
CA GLY A 108 -2.40 -3.53 3.42
C GLY A 108 -2.14 -3.77 4.90
N HIS A 109 -1.08 -4.53 5.19
CA HIS A 109 -0.53 -4.85 6.51
C HIS A 109 -1.37 -5.72 7.44
N TYR A 110 -2.60 -6.06 7.07
CA TYR A 110 -3.39 -7.04 7.80
C TYR A 110 -2.87 -8.46 7.52
N ASP A 111 -2.52 -9.18 8.58
CA ASP A 111 -2.13 -10.59 8.49
C ASP A 111 -3.31 -11.45 8.09
N LYS A 112 -3.44 -11.73 6.80
CA LYS A 112 -4.49 -12.60 6.25
C LYS A 112 -4.49 -14.01 6.84
N MET A 113 -3.38 -14.49 7.42
CA MET A 113 -3.29 -15.83 7.98
C MET A 113 -4.12 -16.01 9.26
N VAL A 114 -4.50 -14.92 9.94
CA VAL A 114 -5.36 -15.03 11.13
C VAL A 114 -6.83 -15.26 10.79
N MET A 115 -7.23 -15.09 9.52
CA MET A 115 -8.64 -15.19 9.13
C MET A 115 -9.21 -16.60 9.32
N GLY A 116 -8.37 -17.63 9.19
CA GLY A 116 -8.75 -19.03 9.46
C GLY A 116 -8.95 -19.33 10.95
N ASN A 117 -8.44 -18.47 11.83
CA ASN A 117 -8.34 -18.74 13.27
C ASN A 117 -9.51 -18.15 14.10
N GLY A 118 -10.53 -17.64 13.41
CA GLY A 118 -11.76 -17.13 14.01
C GLY A 118 -11.74 -15.64 14.38
N PRO A 119 -12.89 -15.08 14.80
CA PRO A 119 -13.07 -13.64 14.99
C PRO A 119 -12.15 -13.01 16.03
N ASP A 120 -11.80 -13.73 17.10
CA ASP A 120 -10.90 -13.21 18.15
C ASP A 120 -9.48 -12.96 17.62
N ALA A 121 -8.99 -13.85 16.76
CA ALA A 121 -7.68 -13.69 16.12
C ALA A 121 -7.69 -12.52 15.13
N MET A 122 -8.76 -12.36 14.36
CA MET A 122 -8.95 -11.20 13.48
C MET A 122 -9.01 -9.89 14.25
N ARG A 123 -9.74 -9.88 15.38
CA ARG A 123 -9.86 -8.71 16.26
C ARG A 123 -8.51 -8.31 16.84
N ALA A 124 -7.74 -9.28 17.35
CA ALA A 124 -6.38 -9.02 17.85
C ALA A 124 -5.46 -8.41 16.77
N GLU A 125 -5.61 -8.83 15.52
CA GLU A 125 -4.86 -8.25 14.41
C GLU A 125 -5.29 -6.81 14.10
N PHE A 126 -6.58 -6.50 14.17
CA PHE A 126 -7.04 -5.11 14.06
C PHE A 126 -6.58 -4.23 15.23
N GLU A 127 -6.55 -4.75 16.47
CA GLU A 127 -5.98 -4.03 17.62
C GLU A 127 -4.50 -3.70 17.42
N ARG A 128 -3.73 -4.63 16.82
CA ARG A 128 -2.32 -4.39 16.47
C ARG A 128 -2.17 -3.25 15.46
N LEU A 129 -3.09 -3.16 14.49
CA LEU A 129 -3.08 -2.15 13.44
C LEU A 129 -3.65 -0.80 13.88
N LEU A 130 -4.49 -0.76 14.90
CA LEU A 130 -5.21 0.44 15.33
C LEU A 130 -4.30 1.66 15.59
N PRO A 131 -3.11 1.53 16.22
CA PRO A 131 -2.18 2.66 16.35
C PRO A 131 -1.74 3.24 15.01
N LEU A 132 -1.48 2.39 14.00
CA LEU A 132 -1.10 2.82 12.66
C LEU A 132 -2.29 3.47 11.93
N MET A 133 -3.49 2.91 12.09
CA MET A 133 -4.73 3.48 11.56
C MET A 133 -4.98 4.89 12.11
N ARG A 134 -4.81 5.09 13.41
CA ARG A 134 -4.93 6.41 14.06
C ARG A 134 -3.89 7.43 13.59
N GLY A 135 -2.74 6.96 13.10
CA GLY A 135 -1.70 7.81 12.51
C GLY A 135 -2.09 8.45 11.18
N GLY A 136 -3.19 8.02 10.54
CA GLY A 136 -3.62 8.51 9.25
C GLY A 136 -2.75 8.03 8.09
N GLY A 137 -3.20 8.29 6.86
CA GLY A 137 -2.48 7.86 5.65
C GLY A 137 -2.29 6.34 5.53
N PHE A 138 -3.10 5.55 6.21
CA PHE A 138 -3.05 4.08 6.18
C PHE A 138 -4.45 3.51 5.97
N ILE A 139 -4.58 2.57 5.03
CA ILE A 139 -5.81 1.81 4.80
C ILE A 139 -5.50 0.34 5.09
N PRO A 140 -6.03 -0.25 6.18
CA PRO A 140 -5.85 -1.67 6.43
C PRO A 140 -6.60 -2.47 5.36
N SER A 141 -5.90 -3.40 4.72
CA SER A 141 -6.48 -4.42 3.85
C SER A 141 -5.70 -5.71 4.03
N VAL A 142 -6.27 -6.83 3.60
CA VAL A 142 -5.45 -8.04 3.38
C VAL A 142 -4.23 -7.65 2.54
N ASP A 143 -3.07 -8.14 2.94
CA ASP A 143 -1.78 -7.74 2.40
C ASP A 143 -1.46 -8.37 1.04
N HIS A 144 -2.39 -9.11 0.43
CA HIS A 144 -2.39 -9.45 -1.00
C HIS A 144 -3.80 -9.99 -1.35
N GLN A 145 -3.89 -11.27 -1.72
CA GLN A 145 -5.15 -11.97 -1.94
C GLN A 145 -5.66 -12.62 -0.66
N THR A 146 -6.99 -12.63 -0.47
CA THR A 146 -7.62 -13.44 0.56
C THR A 146 -7.29 -14.91 0.33
N PRO A 147 -6.77 -15.65 1.32
CA PRO A 147 -6.40 -17.04 1.15
C PRO A 147 -7.60 -17.91 0.74
N PRO A 148 -7.41 -18.92 -0.11
CA PRO A 148 -8.51 -19.74 -0.64
C PRO A 148 -9.25 -20.57 0.42
N HIS A 149 -8.64 -20.78 1.59
CA HIS A 149 -9.25 -21.49 2.71
C HIS A 149 -10.20 -20.62 3.56
N VAL A 150 -10.21 -19.30 3.32
CA VAL A 150 -11.11 -18.39 4.03
C VAL A 150 -12.51 -18.52 3.45
N SER A 151 -13.45 -18.95 4.29
CA SER A 151 -14.86 -19.03 3.93
C SER A 151 -15.47 -17.63 3.76
N LEU A 152 -16.62 -17.57 3.07
CA LEU A 152 -17.36 -16.31 2.92
C LEU A 152 -17.80 -15.72 4.26
N ASP A 153 -18.12 -16.56 5.24
CA ASP A 153 -18.52 -16.10 6.57
C ASP A 153 -17.34 -15.51 7.35
N GLN A 154 -16.16 -16.13 7.29
CA GLN A 154 -14.93 -15.54 7.82
C GLN A 154 -14.58 -14.21 7.14
N TYR A 155 -14.80 -14.09 5.83
CA TYR A 155 -14.61 -12.83 5.11
C TYR A 155 -15.61 -11.75 5.58
N ARG A 156 -16.86 -12.12 5.87
CA ARG A 156 -17.87 -11.20 6.44
C ARG A 156 -17.49 -10.74 7.85
N ASP A 157 -16.94 -11.62 8.68
CA ASP A 157 -16.42 -11.27 10.01
C ASP A 157 -15.29 -10.24 9.89
N TYR A 158 -14.34 -10.45 8.96
CA TYR A 158 -13.29 -9.49 8.63
C TYR A 158 -13.88 -8.13 8.20
N LEU A 159 -14.88 -8.10 7.32
CA LEU A 159 -15.52 -6.86 6.89
C LEU A 159 -16.25 -6.13 8.03
N ALA A 160 -16.86 -6.87 8.95
CA ALA A 160 -17.52 -6.30 10.12
C ALA A 160 -16.50 -5.62 11.04
N LEU A 161 -15.39 -6.31 11.34
CA LEU A 161 -14.28 -5.77 12.12
C LEU A 161 -13.62 -4.58 11.42
N LEU A 162 -13.34 -4.66 10.11
CA LEU A 162 -12.79 -3.55 9.35
C LEU A 162 -13.63 -2.27 9.50
N ARG A 163 -14.96 -2.38 9.43
CA ARG A 163 -15.87 -1.24 9.62
C ARG A 163 -15.87 -0.73 11.06
N GLU A 164 -15.78 -1.62 12.04
CA GLU A 164 -15.67 -1.28 13.46
C GLU A 164 -14.40 -0.46 13.72
N TYR A 165 -13.24 -0.99 13.35
CA TYR A 165 -11.94 -0.36 13.58
C TYR A 165 -11.71 0.88 12.73
N ALA A 166 -12.27 0.96 11.52
CA ALA A 166 -12.25 2.20 10.73
C ALA A 166 -12.96 3.36 11.44
N ARG A 167 -14.04 3.09 12.18
CA ARG A 167 -14.72 4.11 13.02
C ARG A 167 -13.90 4.43 14.26
N LEU A 168 -13.34 3.42 14.94
CA LEU A 168 -12.51 3.61 16.14
C LEU A 168 -11.21 4.36 15.87
N ALA A 169 -10.68 4.30 14.65
CA ALA A 169 -9.46 5.00 14.26
C ALA A 169 -9.67 6.51 14.09
N VAL A 170 -10.91 6.97 13.89
CA VAL A 170 -11.25 8.39 13.68
C VAL A 170 -12.05 9.00 14.84
N SER A 171 -12.36 8.22 15.87
CA SER A 171 -12.95 8.68 17.14
C SER A 171 -11.87 9.11 18.12
#